data_AF-A0A9E2N558-F1
#
_entry.id   AF-A0A9E2N558-F1
#
_cell.length_a   1.000
_cell.length_b   1.000
_cell.length_c   1.000
_cell.angle_alpha   90.00
_cell.angle_beta   90.00
_cell.angle_gamma   90.00
#
_symmetry.space_group_name_H-M   'P 1'
#
loop_
_entity.id
_entity.type
_entity.pdbx_description
1 polymer ?
#
loop_
_entity_poly.entity_id
_entity_poly.type
_entity_poly.pdbx_seq_one_letter_code
_entity_poly.pdbx_strand_id
1 'polypeptide(L)'
;MYYKLFTKSFWTVIILFNINLFAQQGLDLNCGRFQLDVGDNGDLEFLYPADFEDTDHSRTDGGISFMSAKWTDRNSIFHENAWETSLYAYSSKKYLRYAPTKIVVDGIDVTESMNVYTSVDENLICDQIIEQTFISSMGLRIISTTYGFSDPLYQDFAITNYKIINTGEADEFEGVDLPNQKLDDLYFVFDRWRSWPDQHLSDIHHPGTSSHYMDYYGDEIDDSLKIFYGWDGDDPDNGNYDDEGNPAFGSTWEFLTPYYNGIGLIHADNSIVNRSNDPNKVNSVLRGANYELTNWSGDQFYTYLTTHGNFPSAINPDIPGISPKQQQQPRMYMSIGPYDMEFGDTLNLVIFYGVGARSTEECREWGTKYKNGEITSQQKNEFLRWGRLDLFNKLSRAKQLWENKLNVSKGLNPVPPASISAVSGPGYVELNWEPVANAVGYNLYRAIGVQDSVIYPLIQEKLIETSYRDEDVNRGFDYYYNITAVDVNGTESSQYWARTSRKSAVPRTALGDDNLSEVRVVPNPFSYDKSGKGNYPGQKDKILFAGLPGPCRITIFTVSGDIVDVIEHDTTEGIEEWKQISQYNQYIASGIYIFHVESKEGKGSTIGKFVIIR
;
A
#
# COMPACT_ATOMS: atom_id res chain seq x y z
N MET A 1 -2.16 29.60 -44.56
CA MET A 1 -2.87 30.90 -44.61
C MET A 1 -3.80 30.91 -43.39
N TYR A 2 -3.36 31.25 -42.18
CA TYR A 2 -2.83 32.53 -41.71
C TYR A 2 -1.67 32.34 -40.72
N TYR A 3 -0.58 33.05 -40.94
CA TYR A 3 0.44 33.40 -39.93
C TYR A 3 0.12 34.82 -39.45
N LYS A 4 0.12 35.07 -38.12
CA LYS A 4 0.60 36.34 -37.53
C LYS A 4 0.67 36.26 -36.00
N LEU A 5 1.91 36.19 -35.51
CA LEU A 5 2.51 37.05 -34.49
C LEU A 5 1.62 37.46 -33.30
N PHE A 6 1.83 36.82 -32.16
CA PHE A 6 1.90 37.52 -30.86
C PHE A 6 3.08 36.99 -30.04
N THR A 7 3.97 37.90 -29.73
CA THR A 7 5.13 37.79 -28.85
C THR A 7 4.72 37.84 -27.37
N LYS A 8 5.47 37.11 -26.52
CA LYS A 8 5.55 37.22 -25.05
C LYS A 8 4.26 36.90 -24.27
N SER A 9 4.08 35.63 -23.93
CA SER A 9 3.88 35.15 -22.54
C SER A 9 3.88 33.61 -22.58
N PHE A 10 4.91 32.98 -22.03
CA PHE A 10 4.98 31.53 -21.89
C PHE A 10 3.92 31.10 -20.85
N TRP A 11 2.77 30.70 -21.36
CA TRP A 11 1.84 29.81 -20.66
C TRP A 11 1.86 28.50 -21.43
N THR A 12 2.60 27.55 -20.91
CA THR A 12 2.46 26.15 -21.27
C THR A 12 2.58 25.37 -19.97
N VAL A 13 1.65 25.66 -19.05
CA VAL A 13 1.27 24.67 -18.03
C VAL A 13 0.51 23.60 -18.81
N ILE A 14 1.24 22.62 -19.31
CA ILE A 14 0.64 21.42 -19.87
C ILE A 14 0.16 20.61 -18.66
N ILE A 15 -1.10 20.82 -18.30
CA ILE A 15 -1.84 19.83 -17.52
C ILE A 15 -2.17 18.72 -18.51
N LEU A 16 -1.39 17.64 -18.52
CA LEU A 16 -1.70 16.45 -19.30
C LEU A 16 -2.44 15.44 -18.44
N PHE A 17 -3.58 15.01 -18.95
CA PHE A 17 -4.15 13.71 -18.61
C PHE A 17 -3.21 12.64 -19.17
N ASN A 18 -2.53 11.90 -18.30
CA ASN A 18 -1.81 10.68 -18.63
C ASN A 18 -2.83 9.60 -19.01
N ILE A 19 -3.17 9.48 -20.29
CA ILE A 19 -3.86 8.29 -20.80
C ILE A 19 -2.78 7.35 -21.30
N ASN A 20 -2.19 6.57 -20.40
CA ASN A 20 -1.20 5.54 -20.71
C ASN A 20 -1.90 4.28 -21.24
N LEU A 21 -1.85 4.07 -22.56
CA LEU A 21 -2.46 2.90 -23.22
C LEU A 21 -1.54 1.66 -23.26
N PHE A 22 -0.29 1.76 -22.80
CA PHE A 22 0.74 0.71 -22.99
C PHE A 22 1.39 0.16 -21.70
N ALA A 23 1.10 0.74 -20.52
CA ALA A 23 1.53 0.15 -19.25
C ALA A 23 0.62 -1.04 -18.90
N GLN A 24 1.20 -2.19 -18.56
CA GLN A 24 0.42 -3.29 -18.01
C GLN A 24 -0.04 -2.87 -16.60
N GLN A 25 -1.32 -2.55 -16.45
CA GLN A 25 -1.93 -2.22 -15.17
C GLN A 25 -1.97 -3.45 -14.24
N GLY A 26 -1.87 -3.21 -12.93
CA GLY A 26 -1.94 -4.26 -11.90
C GLY A 26 -0.64 -5.04 -11.68
N LEU A 27 0.52 -4.41 -11.94
CA LEU A 27 1.83 -4.97 -11.59
C LEU A 27 2.28 -4.46 -10.23
N ASP A 28 2.41 -5.38 -9.29
CA ASP A 28 2.74 -5.06 -7.92
C ASP A 28 4.04 -5.71 -7.44
N LEU A 29 4.63 -5.16 -6.38
CA LEU A 29 5.83 -5.68 -5.75
C LEU A 29 5.66 -5.63 -4.24
N ASN A 30 5.51 -6.82 -3.65
CA ASN A 30 5.43 -6.95 -2.20
C ASN A 30 6.79 -6.63 -1.55
N CYS A 31 6.78 -5.67 -0.63
CA CYS A 31 7.92 -5.20 0.15
C CYS A 31 7.74 -5.47 1.65
N GLY A 32 7.02 -6.50 2.09
CA GLY A 32 6.69 -6.72 3.50
C GLY A 32 5.50 -5.89 3.96
N ARG A 33 5.72 -4.87 4.80
CA ARG A 33 4.67 -3.99 5.37
C ARG A 33 4.04 -3.02 4.36
N PHE A 34 4.50 -3.01 3.12
CA PHE A 34 3.88 -2.27 2.04
C PHE A 34 4.09 -3.01 0.72
N GLN A 35 3.34 -2.58 -0.28
CA GLN A 35 3.42 -3.04 -1.66
C GLN A 35 3.66 -1.81 -2.53
N LEU A 36 4.43 -1.97 -3.61
CA LEU A 36 4.52 -0.97 -4.66
C LEU A 36 3.68 -1.43 -5.84
N ASP A 37 2.80 -0.60 -6.34
CA ASP A 37 1.99 -0.92 -7.53
C ASP A 37 2.32 0.05 -8.66
N VAL A 38 2.21 -0.44 -9.89
CA VAL A 38 2.27 0.38 -11.09
C VAL A 38 0.88 0.97 -11.30
N GLY A 39 0.73 2.24 -10.89
CA GLY A 39 -0.51 2.97 -11.00
C GLY A 39 -0.95 3.20 -12.44
N ASP A 40 -2.16 3.75 -12.61
CA ASP A 40 -2.75 4.03 -13.93
C ASP A 40 -1.87 4.96 -14.81
N ASN A 41 -1.07 5.80 -14.15
CA ASN A 41 -0.12 6.72 -14.80
C ASN A 41 1.25 6.09 -15.07
N GLY A 42 1.45 4.81 -14.75
CA GLY A 42 2.73 4.13 -14.87
C GLY A 42 3.72 4.45 -13.74
N ASP A 43 3.38 5.32 -12.80
CA ASP A 43 4.23 5.62 -11.64
C ASP A 43 4.15 4.52 -10.57
N LEU A 44 5.18 4.40 -9.74
CA LEU A 44 5.18 3.49 -8.60
C LEU A 44 4.46 4.13 -7.40
N GLU A 45 3.33 3.55 -7.03
CA GLU A 45 2.50 3.97 -5.91
C GLU A 45 2.76 3.09 -4.68
N PHE A 46 2.84 3.69 -3.49
CA PHE A 46 2.88 2.93 -2.25
C PHE A 46 1.47 2.50 -1.88
N LEU A 47 1.28 1.21 -1.70
CA LEU A 47 0.08 0.63 -1.12
C LEU A 47 0.45 0.11 0.27
N TYR A 48 -0.12 0.68 1.33
CA TYR A 48 -0.09 0.02 2.63
C TYR A 48 -1.14 -1.09 2.64
N PRO A 49 -0.85 -2.26 3.25
CA PRO A 49 -1.85 -3.30 3.39
C PRO A 49 -2.98 -2.77 4.28
N ALA A 50 -4.20 -2.96 3.81
CA ALA A 50 -5.40 -2.38 4.40
C ALA A 50 -5.81 -3.20 5.63
N ASP A 51 -5.36 -2.80 6.82
CA ASP A 51 -5.99 -3.23 8.08
C ASP A 51 -7.32 -2.49 8.37
N PHE A 52 -7.74 -1.55 7.50
CA PHE A 52 -8.92 -0.73 7.70
C PHE A 52 -9.92 -0.93 6.57
N GLU A 53 -11.14 -1.32 6.96
CA GLU A 53 -12.27 -1.51 6.06
C GLU A 53 -12.55 -0.24 5.24
N ASP A 54 -12.90 -0.49 3.98
CA ASP A 54 -13.05 0.41 2.83
C ASP A 54 -11.75 0.70 2.07
N THR A 55 -11.80 0.30 0.80
CA THR A 55 -10.71 0.34 -0.17
C THR A 55 -10.63 1.74 -0.77
N ASP A 56 -9.72 2.54 -0.26
CA ASP A 56 -9.00 3.52 -1.06
C ASP A 56 -7.58 3.50 -0.55
N HIS A 57 -6.71 2.97 -1.40
CA HIS A 57 -5.30 2.84 -1.13
C HIS A 57 -4.73 4.19 -0.71
N SER A 58 -3.78 4.20 0.21
CA SER A 58 -2.93 5.36 0.50
C SER A 58 -2.11 5.75 -0.74
N ARG A 59 -2.74 6.28 -1.79
CA ARG A 59 -2.03 6.67 -3.01
C ARG A 59 -1.13 7.83 -2.64
N THR A 60 0.15 7.53 -2.47
CA THR A 60 1.17 8.58 -2.40
C THR A 60 1.52 8.94 -3.83
N ASP A 61 0.74 9.85 -4.42
CA ASP A 61 1.01 10.39 -5.74
C ASP A 61 2.41 11.01 -5.74
N GLY A 62 3.32 10.43 -6.51
CA GLY A 62 4.65 10.98 -6.72
C GLY A 62 5.14 10.64 -8.10
N GLY A 63 5.45 11.67 -8.89
CA GLY A 63 5.95 11.53 -10.24
C GLY A 63 7.46 11.73 -10.31
N ILE A 64 8.00 11.37 -11.46
CA ILE A 64 9.34 11.78 -11.87
C ILE A 64 9.17 12.86 -12.93
N SER A 65 9.82 13.99 -12.70
CA SER A 65 9.86 15.11 -13.64
C SER A 65 11.30 15.45 -13.98
N PHE A 66 11.48 16.21 -15.06
CA PHE A 66 12.79 16.59 -15.57
C PHE A 66 12.85 18.09 -15.80
N MET A 67 14.03 18.66 -15.60
CA MET A 67 14.29 20.06 -15.93
C MET A 67 15.60 20.16 -16.68
N SER A 68 15.69 21.06 -17.63
CA SER A 68 16.97 21.39 -18.25
C SER A 68 17.04 22.88 -18.56
N ALA A 69 18.23 23.45 -18.43
CA ALA A 69 18.47 24.83 -18.81
C ALA A 69 18.21 25.03 -20.30
N LYS A 70 18.54 24.05 -21.16
CA LYS A 70 18.40 24.16 -22.61
C LYS A 70 18.14 22.82 -23.27
N TRP A 71 17.10 22.78 -24.09
CA TRP A 71 16.79 21.65 -24.95
C TRP A 71 15.90 22.07 -26.13
N THR A 72 15.76 21.20 -27.13
CA THR A 72 14.83 21.39 -28.25
C THR A 72 13.85 20.24 -28.33
N ASP A 73 12.57 20.52 -28.46
CA ASP A 73 11.53 19.49 -28.55
C ASP A 73 11.33 18.96 -29.98
N ARG A 74 10.52 17.92 -30.14
CA ARG A 74 10.20 17.32 -31.46
C ARG A 74 9.53 18.29 -32.44
N ASN A 75 8.93 19.38 -31.94
CA ASN A 75 8.34 20.45 -32.77
C ASN A 75 9.39 21.50 -33.18
N SER A 76 10.67 21.25 -32.91
CA SER A 76 11.78 22.18 -33.13
C SER A 76 11.65 23.49 -32.33
N ILE A 77 10.93 23.45 -31.20
CA ILE A 77 10.81 24.59 -30.28
C ILE A 77 11.98 24.51 -29.30
N PHE A 78 12.71 25.61 -29.19
CA PHE A 78 13.77 25.78 -28.19
C PHE A 78 13.16 26.15 -26.85
N HIS A 79 13.58 25.44 -25.81
CA HIS A 79 13.17 25.64 -24.43
C HIS A 79 14.37 26.11 -23.60
N GLU A 80 14.13 27.08 -22.72
CA GLU A 80 15.12 27.62 -21.79
C GLU A 80 14.54 27.58 -20.37
N ASN A 81 15.32 27.04 -19.41
CA ASN A 81 14.94 26.87 -17.99
C ASN A 81 13.54 26.24 -17.81
N ALA A 82 13.27 25.19 -18.58
CA ALA A 82 11.94 24.61 -18.68
C ALA A 82 11.81 23.33 -17.84
N TRP A 83 10.57 23.06 -17.44
CA TRP A 83 10.12 21.89 -16.68
C TRP A 83 9.31 20.98 -17.59
N GLU A 84 9.60 19.67 -17.57
CA GLU A 84 8.85 18.64 -18.28
C GLU A 84 8.31 17.58 -17.30
N THR A 85 7.02 17.27 -17.42
CA THR A 85 6.35 16.15 -16.74
C THR A 85 5.86 15.07 -17.71
N SER A 86 6.07 15.24 -19.01
CA SER A 86 5.53 14.31 -20.01
C SER A 86 6.42 13.07 -20.08
N LEU A 87 5.90 11.98 -19.53
CA LEU A 87 6.48 10.64 -19.66
C LEU A 87 5.48 9.74 -20.38
N TYR A 88 5.92 9.16 -21.48
CA TYR A 88 5.18 8.15 -22.22
C TYR A 88 5.59 6.77 -21.70
N ALA A 89 4.68 6.07 -21.04
CA ALA A 89 4.93 4.68 -20.63
C ALA A 89 5.07 3.79 -21.88
N TYR A 90 6.24 3.17 -22.04
CA TYR A 90 6.58 2.36 -23.20
C TYR A 90 6.40 0.87 -22.93
N SER A 91 6.80 0.39 -21.75
CA SER A 91 6.57 -1.00 -21.35
C SER A 91 6.64 -1.16 -19.83
N SER A 92 5.96 -2.17 -19.30
CA SER A 92 6.09 -2.61 -17.90
C SER A 92 6.16 -4.13 -17.87
N LYS A 93 7.12 -4.68 -17.11
CA LYS A 93 7.36 -6.12 -16.98
C LYS A 93 7.64 -6.47 -15.54
N LYS A 94 7.16 -7.63 -15.10
CA LYS A 94 7.42 -8.17 -13.77
C LYS A 94 8.09 -9.53 -13.87
N TYR A 95 9.18 -9.71 -13.13
CA TYR A 95 9.93 -10.96 -13.09
C TYR A 95 9.92 -11.49 -11.67
N LEU A 96 9.71 -12.79 -11.53
CA LEU A 96 9.70 -13.47 -10.25
C LEU A 96 10.86 -14.45 -10.17
N ARG A 97 11.44 -14.58 -8.98
CA ARG A 97 12.49 -15.60 -8.77
C ARG A 97 11.91 -17.00 -8.70
N TYR A 98 10.74 -17.13 -8.09
CA TYR A 98 10.03 -18.38 -7.91
C TYR A 98 8.63 -18.27 -8.52
N ALA A 99 8.10 -19.40 -8.97
CA ALA A 99 6.69 -19.45 -9.37
C ALA A 99 5.80 -19.17 -8.14
N PRO A 100 4.67 -18.47 -8.31
CA PRO A 100 3.72 -18.25 -7.22
C PRO A 100 3.23 -19.57 -6.61
N THR A 101 2.99 -19.58 -5.30
CA THR A 101 2.39 -20.73 -4.59
C THR A 101 0.99 -21.00 -5.11
N LYS A 102 0.67 -22.26 -5.41
CA LYS A 102 -0.69 -22.68 -5.72
C LYS A 102 -1.55 -22.66 -4.45
N ILE A 103 -2.70 -21.98 -4.49
CA ILE A 103 -3.58 -21.83 -3.33
C ILE A 103 -4.98 -22.38 -3.64
N VAL A 104 -5.45 -23.30 -2.79
CA VAL A 104 -6.80 -23.86 -2.89
C VAL A 104 -7.57 -23.65 -1.59
N VAL A 105 -8.71 -22.97 -1.64
CA VAL A 105 -9.58 -22.77 -0.47
C VAL A 105 -10.94 -23.39 -0.76
N ASP A 106 -11.38 -24.34 0.07
CA ASP A 106 -12.65 -25.06 -0.09
C ASP A 106 -12.85 -25.65 -1.49
N GLY A 107 -11.76 -26.20 -2.05
CA GLY A 107 -11.72 -26.82 -3.38
C GLY A 107 -11.65 -25.84 -4.56
N ILE A 108 -11.63 -24.53 -4.29
CA ILE A 108 -11.53 -23.48 -5.31
C ILE A 108 -10.08 -23.02 -5.40
N ASP A 109 -9.50 -23.10 -6.61
CA ASP A 109 -8.17 -22.57 -6.90
C ASP A 109 -8.24 -21.03 -6.98
N VAL A 110 -7.46 -20.35 -6.14
CA VAL A 110 -7.43 -18.88 -6.04
C VAL A 110 -6.03 -18.31 -6.31
N THR A 111 -5.19 -19.09 -7.00
CA THR A 111 -3.82 -18.71 -7.37
C THR A 111 -3.78 -17.48 -8.30
N GLU A 112 -4.88 -17.20 -9.03
CA GLU A 112 -4.94 -16.16 -10.07
C GLU A 112 -4.60 -14.75 -9.59
N SER A 113 -4.82 -14.42 -8.31
CA SER A 113 -4.51 -13.10 -7.75
C SER A 113 -3.01 -12.76 -7.72
N MET A 114 -2.11 -13.72 -7.95
CA MET A 114 -0.65 -13.53 -8.00
C MET A 114 -0.03 -13.77 -9.39
N ASN A 115 -0.84 -14.02 -10.43
CA ASN A 115 -0.37 -14.49 -11.73
C ASN A 115 -0.02 -13.38 -12.74
N VAL A 116 -0.05 -12.11 -12.35
CA VAL A 116 0.33 -11.01 -13.24
C VAL A 116 1.85 -10.83 -13.22
N TYR A 117 2.55 -11.58 -14.07
CA TYR A 117 4.00 -11.46 -14.26
C TYR A 117 4.40 -11.83 -15.68
N THR A 118 5.59 -11.41 -16.09
CA THR A 118 6.17 -11.65 -17.41
C THR A 118 6.85 -13.01 -17.52
N SER A 119 7.74 -13.35 -16.57
CA SER A 119 8.38 -14.67 -16.51
C SER A 119 8.99 -14.97 -15.14
N VAL A 120 9.33 -16.24 -14.91
CA VAL A 120 10.08 -16.70 -13.73
C VAL A 120 11.54 -16.94 -14.12
N ASP A 121 12.48 -16.44 -13.33
CA ASP A 121 13.92 -16.69 -13.46
C ASP A 121 14.56 -16.96 -12.09
N GLU A 122 14.95 -18.21 -11.84
CA GLU A 122 15.58 -18.64 -10.58
C GLU A 122 16.94 -17.97 -10.30
N ASN A 123 17.54 -17.34 -11.33
CA ASN A 123 18.82 -16.65 -11.23
C ASN A 123 18.69 -15.17 -10.88
N LEU A 124 17.47 -14.66 -10.67
CA LEU A 124 17.30 -13.31 -10.16
C LEU A 124 18.07 -13.11 -8.85
N ILE A 125 18.64 -11.92 -8.73
CA ILE A 125 19.40 -11.46 -7.57
C ILE A 125 18.50 -11.12 -6.39
N CYS A 126 17.21 -10.87 -6.63
CA CYS A 126 16.17 -10.60 -5.65
C CYS A 126 14.95 -11.47 -5.94
N ASP A 127 13.87 -11.34 -5.16
CA ASP A 127 12.70 -12.21 -5.28
C ASP A 127 11.72 -11.73 -6.35
N GLN A 128 11.64 -10.41 -6.52
CA GLN A 128 10.77 -9.76 -7.50
C GLN A 128 11.48 -8.59 -8.17
N ILE A 129 11.24 -8.40 -9.47
CA ILE A 129 11.67 -7.21 -10.21
C ILE A 129 10.46 -6.64 -10.95
N ILE A 130 10.28 -5.33 -10.86
CA ILE A 130 9.47 -4.56 -11.83
C ILE A 130 10.43 -3.75 -12.70
N GLU A 131 10.31 -3.90 -14.01
CA GLU A 131 11.02 -3.09 -15.00
C GLU A 131 10.02 -2.26 -15.78
N GLN A 132 10.25 -0.95 -15.82
CA GLN A 132 9.43 -0.01 -16.57
C GLN A 132 10.31 0.81 -17.51
N THR A 133 9.82 1.06 -18.71
CA THR A 133 10.47 1.95 -19.66
C THR A 133 9.56 3.13 -19.95
N PHE A 134 10.12 4.33 -19.85
CA PHE A 134 9.45 5.59 -20.19
C PHE A 134 10.25 6.34 -21.24
N ILE A 135 9.56 7.14 -22.05
CA ILE A 135 10.17 8.07 -23.00
C ILE A 135 9.68 9.47 -22.66
N SER A 136 10.57 10.46 -22.60
CA SER A 136 10.20 11.87 -22.40
C SER A 136 10.28 12.64 -23.71
N SER A 137 9.54 13.74 -23.84
CA SER A 137 9.62 14.57 -25.06
C SER A 137 10.95 15.31 -25.21
N MET A 138 11.75 15.41 -24.14
CA MET A 138 13.15 15.85 -24.18
C MET A 138 14.10 14.90 -24.92
N GLY A 139 13.69 13.68 -25.29
CA GLY A 139 14.58 12.71 -25.93
C GLY A 139 15.18 11.68 -24.97
N LEU A 140 14.64 11.56 -23.75
CA LEU A 140 15.18 10.66 -22.73
C LEU A 140 14.40 9.35 -22.71
N ARG A 141 15.12 8.23 -22.84
CA ARG A 141 14.63 6.90 -22.48
C ARG A 141 15.04 6.58 -21.05
N ILE A 142 14.07 6.36 -20.17
CA ILE A 142 14.27 6.01 -18.77
C ILE A 142 13.87 4.55 -18.57
N ILE A 143 14.82 3.72 -18.15
CA ILE A 143 14.57 2.34 -17.74
C ILE A 143 14.66 2.30 -16.22
N SER A 144 13.51 2.17 -15.57
CA SER A 144 13.40 1.95 -14.14
C SER A 144 13.42 0.45 -13.85
N THR A 145 14.30 0.02 -12.95
CA THR A 145 14.34 -1.36 -12.45
C THR A 145 14.22 -1.35 -10.94
N THR A 146 13.08 -1.81 -10.43
CA THR A 146 12.76 -1.89 -9.00
C THR A 146 12.94 -3.30 -8.48
N TYR A 147 13.72 -3.43 -7.41
CA TYR A 147 14.10 -4.71 -6.79
C TYR A 147 13.31 -4.89 -5.48
N GLY A 148 12.60 -6.02 -5.39
CA GLY A 148 11.84 -6.46 -4.22
C GLY A 148 12.44 -7.67 -3.55
N PHE A 149 12.50 -7.63 -2.22
CA PHE A 149 13.10 -8.67 -1.39
C PHE A 149 12.08 -9.24 -0.42
N SER A 150 12.09 -10.56 -0.27
CA SER A 150 11.26 -11.30 0.68
C SER A 150 11.97 -11.57 2.01
N ASP A 151 13.28 -11.28 2.08
CA ASP A 151 14.12 -11.50 3.25
C ASP A 151 13.73 -10.56 4.40
N PRO A 152 13.53 -11.05 5.63
CA PRO A 152 13.22 -10.20 6.77
C PRO A 152 14.23 -9.05 7.04
N LEU A 153 15.49 -9.21 6.62
CA LEU A 153 16.52 -8.16 6.68
C LEU A 153 16.39 -7.12 5.58
N TYR A 154 15.72 -7.43 4.47
CA TYR A 154 15.59 -6.57 3.30
C TYR A 154 14.14 -6.27 2.89
N GLN A 155 13.17 -6.75 3.66
CA GLN A 155 11.77 -6.34 3.59
C GLN A 155 11.61 -4.93 4.15
N ASP A 156 10.46 -4.33 3.87
CA ASP A 156 10.05 -2.96 4.19
C ASP A 156 10.85 -1.87 3.48
N PHE A 157 11.52 -2.21 2.38
CA PHE A 157 11.96 -1.25 1.38
C PHE A 157 12.10 -1.89 -0.01
N ALA A 158 12.17 -1.02 -1.03
CA ALA A 158 12.57 -1.36 -2.38
C ALA A 158 13.71 -0.44 -2.82
N ILE A 159 14.51 -0.94 -3.76
CA ILE A 159 15.55 -0.17 -4.44
C ILE A 159 15.15 -0.02 -5.89
N THR A 160 15.15 1.18 -6.43
CA THR A 160 14.87 1.44 -7.85
C THR A 160 16.09 2.05 -8.51
N ASN A 161 16.61 1.39 -9.54
CA ASN A 161 17.64 1.94 -10.41
C ASN A 161 16.99 2.56 -11.65
N TYR A 162 17.15 3.86 -11.83
CA TYR A 162 16.81 4.59 -13.03
C TYR A 162 18.04 4.70 -13.92
N LYS A 163 18.06 3.92 -15.01
CA LYS A 163 19.01 4.10 -16.10
C LYS A 163 18.40 5.05 -17.12
N ILE A 164 18.98 6.24 -17.24
CA ILE A 164 18.52 7.28 -18.15
C ILE A 164 19.45 7.36 -19.33
N ILE A 165 18.91 7.41 -20.54
CA ILE A 165 19.65 7.43 -21.79
C ILE A 165 19.11 8.57 -22.64
N ASN A 166 19.96 9.46 -23.13
CA ASN A 166 19.57 10.45 -24.14
C ASN A 166 19.55 9.74 -25.51
N THR A 167 18.40 9.18 -25.89
CA THR A 167 18.22 8.48 -27.16
C THR A 167 17.72 9.40 -28.27
N GLY A 168 17.29 10.62 -27.93
CA GLY A 168 16.61 11.55 -28.81
C GLY A 168 15.22 11.08 -29.26
N GLU A 169 14.69 10.00 -28.68
CA GLU A 169 13.32 9.53 -28.91
C GLU A 169 12.39 10.37 -28.06
N ALA A 170 11.44 11.07 -28.68
CA ALA A 170 10.58 12.04 -28.02
C ALA A 170 9.13 11.58 -27.90
N ASP A 171 8.82 10.37 -28.35
CA ASP A 171 7.51 9.72 -28.25
C ASP A 171 7.61 8.18 -28.27
N GLU A 172 6.46 7.51 -28.21
CA GLU A 172 6.34 6.06 -28.15
C GLU A 172 6.59 5.33 -29.48
N PHE A 173 6.81 6.04 -30.59
CA PHE A 173 6.93 5.43 -31.91
C PHE A 173 8.38 5.05 -32.24
N GLU A 174 8.55 4.06 -33.13
CA GLU A 174 9.90 3.67 -33.59
C GLU A 174 10.54 4.79 -34.41
N GLY A 175 11.71 5.27 -33.98
CA GLY A 175 12.48 6.28 -34.69
C GLY A 175 13.25 7.15 -33.72
N VAL A 176 14.18 7.97 -34.24
CA VAL A 176 14.88 8.99 -33.45
C VAL A 176 14.41 10.35 -33.93
N ASP A 177 13.67 11.07 -33.09
CA ASP A 177 13.11 12.38 -33.41
C ASP A 177 14.16 13.50 -33.31
N LEU A 178 15.07 13.36 -32.36
CA LEU A 178 16.06 14.35 -31.97
C LEU A 178 17.50 13.78 -32.04
N PRO A 179 18.03 13.47 -33.24
CA PRO A 179 19.26 12.69 -33.44
C PRO A 179 20.56 13.38 -32.99
N ASN A 180 20.50 14.61 -32.47
CA ASN A 180 21.64 15.35 -31.92
C ASN A 180 21.24 16.10 -30.65
N GLN A 181 20.27 15.57 -29.91
CA GLN A 181 19.76 16.24 -28.73
C GLN A 181 20.87 16.47 -27.71
N LYS A 182 20.95 17.71 -27.25
CA LYS A 182 21.84 18.12 -26.17
C LYS A 182 21.00 18.69 -25.04
N LEU A 183 21.25 18.23 -23.84
CA LEU A 183 20.60 18.66 -22.61
C LEU A 183 21.66 19.30 -21.73
N ASP A 184 21.53 20.61 -21.51
CA ASP A 184 22.41 21.36 -20.61
C ASP A 184 21.76 21.46 -19.23
N ASP A 185 22.53 21.30 -18.16
CA ASP A 185 22.05 21.40 -16.78
C ASP A 185 20.77 20.58 -16.53
N LEU A 186 20.76 19.30 -16.88
CA LEU A 186 19.64 18.39 -16.66
C LEU A 186 19.52 18.05 -15.16
N TYR A 187 18.31 18.18 -14.61
CA TYR A 187 17.93 17.75 -13.28
C TYR A 187 16.80 16.74 -13.34
N PHE A 188 16.89 15.76 -12.45
CA PHE A 188 15.84 14.78 -12.18
C PHE A 188 15.12 15.22 -10.91
N VAL A 189 13.80 15.32 -10.96
CA VAL A 189 13.02 15.81 -9.83
C VAL A 189 12.02 14.76 -9.41
N PHE A 190 12.19 14.28 -8.19
CA PHE A 190 11.23 13.41 -7.52
C PHE A 190 10.29 14.29 -6.73
N ASP A 191 9.01 14.25 -7.04
CA ASP A 191 8.01 14.99 -6.29
C ASP A 191 7.08 14.05 -5.53
N ARG A 192 6.63 14.49 -4.36
CA ARG A 192 5.63 13.78 -3.57
C ARG A 192 4.55 14.72 -3.11
N TRP A 193 3.34 14.42 -3.55
CA TRP A 193 2.13 15.10 -3.17
C TRP A 193 1.47 14.31 -2.05
N ARG A 194 1.35 14.93 -0.86
CA ARG A 194 0.54 14.44 0.27
C ARG A 194 0.86 12.99 0.68
N SER A 195 1.60 12.82 1.77
CA SER A 195 1.58 11.53 2.48
C SER A 195 0.18 11.34 3.07
N TRP A 196 -0.70 10.58 2.41
CA TRP A 196 -2.02 10.17 2.93
C TRP A 196 -1.90 8.78 3.56
N PRO A 197 -1.60 8.64 4.86
CA PRO A 197 -1.76 7.37 5.53
C PRO A 197 -3.23 7.03 5.86
N ASP A 198 -4.20 7.93 5.60
CA ASP A 198 -5.60 7.80 6.07
C ASP A 198 -6.67 8.17 5.02
N GLN A 199 -6.86 7.37 3.95
CA GLN A 199 -7.91 7.66 2.97
C GLN A 199 -9.34 7.29 3.43
N HIS A 200 -9.58 6.76 4.65
CA HIS A 200 -10.91 6.18 4.95
C HIS A 200 -11.60 6.50 6.28
N LEU A 201 -11.05 7.32 7.19
CA LEU A 201 -11.79 7.66 8.41
C LEU A 201 -12.72 8.89 8.29
N SER A 202 -13.29 9.15 7.10
CA SER A 202 -14.12 10.35 6.81
C SER A 202 -15.23 10.62 7.82
N ASP A 203 -15.62 9.61 8.60
CA ASP A 203 -16.81 9.61 9.44
C ASP A 203 -16.54 9.64 10.95
N ILE A 204 -15.28 9.56 11.41
CA ILE A 204 -14.98 9.52 12.86
C ILE A 204 -13.94 10.59 13.23
N HIS A 205 -14.39 11.84 13.30
CA HIS A 205 -13.64 12.97 13.88
C HIS A 205 -12.28 13.27 13.22
N HIS A 206 -12.30 13.62 11.94
CA HIS A 206 -11.13 14.24 11.29
C HIS A 206 -10.96 15.70 11.70
N PRO A 207 -9.84 16.10 12.32
CA PRO A 207 -9.27 17.40 12.05
C PRO A 207 -8.56 17.31 10.66
N GLY A 208 -8.40 18.43 9.96
CA GLY A 208 -8.21 18.42 8.50
C GLY A 208 -6.83 17.99 8.00
N THR A 209 -6.42 18.53 6.85
CA THR A 209 -5.09 18.37 6.20
C THR A 209 -3.90 18.88 7.04
N SER A 210 -4.06 19.02 8.35
CA SER A 210 -3.21 19.72 9.31
C SER A 210 -2.38 18.79 10.18
N SER A 211 -2.67 17.48 10.21
CA SER A 211 -1.87 16.46 10.91
C SER A 211 -0.72 15.88 10.06
N HIS A 212 -0.64 16.19 8.76
CA HIS A 212 0.37 15.58 7.88
C HIS A 212 1.70 16.34 7.95
N TYR A 213 2.74 15.69 8.46
CA TYR A 213 4.08 16.28 8.57
C TYR A 213 5.06 15.62 7.61
N MET A 214 6.05 16.41 7.20
CA MET A 214 7.07 16.00 6.25
C MET A 214 8.39 16.70 6.57
N ASP A 215 9.48 15.96 6.46
CA ASP A 215 10.82 16.47 6.76
C ASP A 215 11.87 15.83 5.83
N TYR A 216 13.04 16.45 5.78
CA TYR A 216 14.18 15.96 5.03
C TYR A 216 15.44 15.97 5.90
N TYR A 217 16.20 14.90 5.78
CA TYR A 217 17.51 14.74 6.38
C TYR A 217 18.54 14.66 5.26
N GLY A 218 19.59 15.48 5.34
CA GLY A 218 20.57 15.62 4.27
C GLY A 218 20.92 17.05 3.87
N ASP A 219 20.53 18.06 4.67
CA ASP A 219 20.75 19.48 4.37
C ASP A 219 22.22 19.87 4.52
N GLU A 220 22.97 19.16 5.36
CA GLU A 220 24.39 19.42 5.56
C GLU A 220 25.22 18.64 4.55
N ILE A 221 26.33 19.25 4.08
CA ILE A 221 27.21 18.62 3.07
C ILE A 221 27.80 17.29 3.56
N ASP A 222 27.99 17.15 4.88
CA ASP A 222 28.54 15.96 5.53
C ASP A 222 27.46 14.95 5.97
N ASP A 223 26.18 15.22 5.75
CA ASP A 223 25.11 14.29 6.11
C ASP A 223 25.23 12.98 5.32
N SER A 224 25.29 11.88 6.07
CA SER A 224 25.50 10.52 5.52
C SER A 224 24.33 9.97 4.69
N LEU A 225 23.15 10.57 4.81
CA LEU A 225 21.92 10.17 4.13
C LEU A 225 21.26 11.40 3.50
N LYS A 226 20.59 11.19 2.37
CA LYS A 226 19.74 12.18 1.71
C LYS A 226 18.35 11.55 1.56
N ILE A 227 17.44 11.89 2.46
CA ILE A 227 16.12 11.25 2.55
C ILE A 227 15.08 12.25 2.98
N PHE A 228 13.99 12.31 2.24
CA PHE A 228 12.78 12.94 2.75
C PHE A 228 11.80 11.88 3.21
N TYR A 229 10.99 12.24 4.19
CA TYR A 229 10.01 11.33 4.77
C TYR A 229 8.79 12.08 5.31
N GLY A 230 7.65 11.40 5.35
CA GLY A 230 6.40 11.92 5.90
C GLY A 230 5.84 11.01 6.99
N TRP A 231 5.00 11.58 7.85
CA TRP A 231 4.26 10.86 8.90
C TRP A 231 2.98 11.60 9.28
N ASP A 232 2.11 10.92 10.02
CA ASP A 232 0.91 11.48 10.62
C ASP A 232 1.21 11.98 12.03
N GLY A 233 1.42 13.29 12.16
CA GLY A 233 1.74 13.96 13.42
C GLY A 233 0.51 14.58 14.08
N ASP A 234 0.74 15.38 15.12
CA ASP A 234 -0.34 15.98 15.91
C ASP A 234 -1.04 17.13 15.16
N ASP A 235 -2.36 17.10 15.06
CA ASP A 235 -3.14 18.15 14.41
C ASP A 235 -3.20 19.41 15.30
N PRO A 236 -2.60 20.51 14.86
CA PRO A 236 -2.56 21.77 15.61
C PRO A 236 -3.93 22.46 15.80
N ASP A 237 -4.91 22.18 14.94
CA ASP A 237 -6.27 22.70 15.03
C ASP A 237 -7.14 21.81 15.96
N ASN A 238 -6.68 20.61 16.30
CA ASN A 238 -7.31 19.70 17.26
C ASN A 238 -6.88 20.01 18.71
N GLY A 239 -7.35 21.14 19.25
CA GLY A 239 -6.95 21.59 20.59
C GLY A 239 -7.41 20.75 21.78
N ASN A 240 -8.04 19.58 21.56
CA ASN A 240 -8.61 18.76 22.63
C ASN A 240 -7.76 17.54 23.00
N TYR A 241 -7.02 16.94 22.05
CA TYR A 241 -6.23 15.72 22.28
C TYR A 241 -5.07 15.63 21.27
N ASP A 242 -3.97 15.01 21.69
CA ASP A 242 -2.84 14.69 20.81
C ASP A 242 -3.14 13.44 19.97
N ASP A 243 -3.29 13.64 18.66
CA ASP A 243 -3.73 12.64 17.68
C ASP A 243 -2.59 12.10 16.79
N GLU A 244 -1.32 12.41 17.08
CA GLU A 244 -0.16 11.83 16.37
C GLU A 244 -0.25 10.29 16.34
N GLY A 245 -0.06 9.70 15.15
CA GLY A 245 -0.20 8.27 14.86
C GLY A 245 -1.64 7.75 14.77
N ASN A 246 -2.63 8.66 14.71
CA ASN A 246 -4.07 8.39 14.62
C ASN A 246 -4.53 7.27 15.57
N PRO A 247 -4.54 7.51 16.89
CA PRO A 247 -5.08 6.54 17.83
C PRO A 247 -6.55 6.24 17.50
N ALA A 248 -6.94 4.96 17.47
CA ALA A 248 -8.31 4.51 17.23
C ALA A 248 -9.25 4.87 18.40
N PHE A 249 -9.50 6.17 18.60
CA PHE A 249 -10.28 6.72 19.69
C PHE A 249 -11.67 6.08 19.73
N GLY A 250 -12.17 5.82 20.94
CA GLY A 250 -13.47 5.17 21.12
C GLY A 250 -13.51 3.66 20.83
N SER A 251 -12.46 3.06 20.24
CA SER A 251 -12.41 1.63 19.92
C SER A 251 -11.24 0.90 20.60
N THR A 252 -10.27 0.38 19.83
CA THR A 252 -9.10 -0.37 20.30
C THR A 252 -8.01 0.52 20.88
N TRP A 253 -7.99 1.82 20.54
CA TRP A 253 -6.93 2.77 20.88
C TRP A 253 -5.55 2.47 20.28
N GLU A 254 -5.46 1.46 19.41
CA GLU A 254 -4.31 1.19 18.57
C GLU A 254 -3.91 2.42 17.75
N PHE A 255 -2.61 2.64 17.55
CA PHE A 255 -2.12 3.67 16.63
C PHE A 255 -2.21 3.12 15.20
N LEU A 256 -3.06 3.74 14.37
CA LEU A 256 -3.43 3.23 13.06
C LEU A 256 -2.46 3.68 11.96
N THR A 257 -1.79 4.81 12.15
CA THR A 257 -0.85 5.40 11.19
C THR A 257 0.57 5.54 11.79
N PRO A 258 1.19 4.46 12.33
CA PRO A 258 2.51 4.53 12.96
C PRO A 258 3.68 4.67 11.96
N TYR A 259 3.38 5.01 10.71
CA TYR A 259 4.28 4.87 9.57
C TYR A 259 5.04 6.16 9.28
N TYR A 260 6.33 5.98 9.01
CA TYR A 260 7.21 6.97 8.40
C TYR A 260 7.53 6.50 6.99
N ASN A 261 7.02 7.18 5.98
CA ASN A 261 7.23 6.83 4.58
C ASN A 261 8.38 7.65 3.99
N GLY A 262 9.35 7.02 3.33
CA GLY A 262 10.57 7.70 2.89
C GLY A 262 10.94 7.46 1.43
N ILE A 263 11.48 8.51 0.80
CA ILE A 263 12.22 8.44 -0.46
C ILE A 263 13.63 8.97 -0.22
N GLY A 264 14.64 8.16 -0.52
CA GLY A 264 16.04 8.51 -0.28
C GLY A 264 16.94 8.25 -1.47
N LEU A 265 18.05 8.98 -1.54
CA LEU A 265 19.12 8.72 -2.50
C LEU A 265 20.05 7.61 -1.99
N ILE A 266 20.22 6.58 -2.81
CA ILE A 266 21.26 5.56 -2.63
C ILE A 266 22.50 5.94 -3.44
N HIS A 267 22.30 6.23 -4.73
CA HIS A 267 23.38 6.54 -5.68
C HIS A 267 22.94 7.60 -6.68
N ALA A 268 23.77 8.62 -6.89
CA ALA A 268 23.71 9.48 -8.05
C ALA A 268 25.08 9.46 -8.72
N ASP A 269 25.14 9.17 -10.02
CA ASP A 269 26.40 9.33 -10.75
C ASP A 269 26.94 10.76 -10.58
N ASN A 270 28.24 10.92 -10.34
CA ASN A 270 28.86 12.25 -10.25
C ASN A 270 28.81 12.99 -11.59
N SER A 271 29.02 12.28 -12.70
CA SER A 271 28.84 12.84 -14.03
C SER A 271 28.63 11.73 -15.06
N ILE A 272 28.38 12.12 -16.31
CA ILE A 272 28.29 11.18 -17.44
C ILE A 272 29.60 10.41 -17.67
N VAL A 273 30.74 10.92 -17.20
CA VAL A 273 32.02 10.22 -17.30
C VAL A 273 32.36 9.50 -16.00
N ASN A 274 32.11 10.13 -14.84
CA ASN A 274 32.41 9.57 -13.54
C ASN A 274 31.17 8.94 -12.89
N ARG A 275 31.11 7.60 -12.90
CA ARG A 275 30.01 6.80 -12.35
C ARG A 275 30.10 6.54 -10.84
N SER A 276 31.02 7.19 -10.12
CA SER A 276 31.04 7.12 -8.66
C SER A 276 29.82 7.82 -8.08
N ASN A 277 29.31 7.31 -6.95
CA ASN A 277 28.25 7.99 -6.21
C ASN A 277 28.70 9.40 -5.77
N ASP A 278 27.85 10.40 -5.99
CA ASP A 278 27.98 11.74 -5.44
C ASP A 278 26.66 12.19 -4.79
N PRO A 279 26.53 12.08 -3.46
CA PRO A 279 25.32 12.50 -2.75
C PRO A 279 25.10 14.02 -2.79
N ASN A 280 26.09 14.82 -3.19
CA ASN A 280 25.95 16.28 -3.31
C ASN A 280 25.25 16.69 -4.61
N LYS A 281 24.89 15.73 -5.46
CA LYS A 281 24.01 15.99 -6.61
C LYS A 281 22.58 16.34 -6.21
N VAL A 282 22.19 16.08 -4.96
CA VAL A 282 20.92 16.60 -4.43
C VAL A 282 21.06 18.11 -4.22
N ASN A 283 20.21 18.92 -4.86
CA ASN A 283 20.34 20.39 -4.78
C ASN A 283 19.32 21.03 -3.86
N SER A 284 18.04 20.78 -4.09
CA SER A 284 16.98 21.51 -3.43
C SER A 284 15.92 20.56 -2.91
N VAL A 285 15.43 20.87 -1.71
CA VAL A 285 14.26 20.24 -1.12
C VAL A 285 13.25 21.30 -0.77
N LEU A 286 12.17 21.38 -1.53
CA LEU A 286 11.07 22.30 -1.25
C LEU A 286 10.22 21.79 -0.09
N ARG A 287 9.93 22.66 0.89
CA ARG A 287 9.00 22.40 1.98
C ARG A 287 8.02 23.58 2.08
N GLY A 288 6.81 23.43 1.56
CA GLY A 288 5.84 24.52 1.53
C GLY A 288 4.41 24.07 1.23
N ALA A 289 3.45 24.95 1.55
CA ALA A 289 2.04 24.73 1.25
C ALA A 289 1.81 24.77 -0.26
N ASN A 290 1.07 23.79 -0.78
CA ASN A 290 0.75 23.63 -2.21
C ASN A 290 0.24 24.93 -2.88
N TYR A 291 -0.43 25.81 -2.13
CA TYR A 291 -0.94 27.10 -2.62
C TYR A 291 0.14 28.11 -3.03
N GLU A 292 1.30 28.13 -2.38
CA GLU A 292 2.38 29.07 -2.74
C GLU A 292 2.98 28.74 -4.11
N LEU A 293 3.05 27.45 -4.45
CA LEU A 293 3.64 26.94 -5.69
C LEU A 293 2.79 27.17 -6.92
N THR A 294 1.47 27.10 -6.78
CA THR A 294 0.54 27.32 -7.90
C THR A 294 0.67 28.70 -8.55
N ASN A 295 1.38 29.63 -7.90
CA ASN A 295 1.56 31.00 -8.36
C ASN A 295 2.97 31.31 -8.90
N TRP A 296 3.90 30.35 -8.89
CA TRP A 296 5.28 30.57 -9.39
C TRP A 296 5.35 30.42 -10.92
N SER A 297 6.19 31.23 -11.56
CA SER A 297 6.56 31.01 -12.96
C SER A 297 7.48 29.79 -13.12
N GLY A 298 7.57 29.23 -14.33
CA GLY A 298 8.50 28.15 -14.65
C GLY A 298 9.95 28.49 -14.30
N ASP A 299 10.40 29.71 -14.62
CA ASP A 299 11.74 30.20 -14.26
C ASP A 299 11.96 30.28 -12.75
N GLN A 300 10.95 30.73 -11.98
CA GLN A 300 11.03 30.79 -10.52
C GLN A 300 11.17 29.39 -9.93
N PHE A 301 10.39 28.44 -10.47
CA PHE A 301 10.41 27.06 -10.03
C PHE A 301 11.72 26.34 -10.39
N TYR A 302 12.19 26.52 -11.63
CA TYR A 302 13.49 26.04 -12.10
C TYR A 302 14.61 26.58 -11.20
N THR A 303 14.73 27.92 -11.10
CA THR A 303 15.75 28.57 -10.28
C THR A 303 15.74 28.05 -8.86
N TYR A 304 14.56 27.88 -8.27
CA TYR A 304 14.42 27.37 -6.93
C TYR A 304 14.96 25.94 -6.80
N LEU A 305 14.54 25.03 -7.68
CA LEU A 305 14.91 23.61 -7.65
C LEU A 305 16.35 23.34 -8.12
N THR A 306 17.01 24.28 -8.77
CA THR A 306 18.42 24.17 -9.17
C THR A 306 19.37 24.88 -8.21
N THR A 307 18.86 25.65 -7.24
CA THR A 307 19.71 26.38 -6.29
C THR A 307 19.98 25.55 -5.04
N HIS A 308 21.25 25.21 -4.84
CA HIS A 308 21.72 24.46 -3.68
C HIS A 308 21.43 25.21 -2.37
N GLY A 309 20.92 24.52 -1.35
CA GLY A 309 20.75 25.09 0.00
C GLY A 309 19.49 25.95 0.21
N ASN A 310 18.59 26.05 -0.77
CA ASN A 310 17.29 26.68 -0.59
C ASN A 310 16.31 25.72 0.11
N PHE A 311 16.29 25.74 1.45
CA PHE A 311 15.39 24.94 2.29
C PHE A 311 14.36 25.84 3.03
N PRO A 312 13.33 26.39 2.37
CA PRO A 312 12.28 27.10 3.08
C PRO A 312 11.49 26.13 3.97
N SER A 313 11.20 26.60 5.19
CA SER A 313 10.26 26.11 6.21
C SER A 313 9.98 24.61 6.29
N ALA A 314 10.74 23.91 7.14
CA ALA A 314 10.33 22.62 7.65
C ALA A 314 8.92 22.66 8.27
N ILE A 315 8.13 21.64 7.94
CA ILE A 315 6.80 21.40 8.50
C ILE A 315 7.05 20.40 9.61
N ASN A 316 7.54 20.93 10.72
CA ASN A 316 7.89 20.19 11.93
C ASN A 316 7.48 21.06 13.13
N PRO A 317 6.61 20.57 14.03
CA PRO A 317 6.10 21.35 15.16
C PRO A 317 7.21 21.62 16.20
N ASP A 318 8.34 20.92 16.12
CA ASP A 318 9.51 21.13 16.97
C ASP A 318 10.32 22.39 16.58
N ILE A 319 9.92 23.13 15.53
CA ILE A 319 10.59 24.36 15.08
C ILE A 319 9.85 25.60 15.58
N PRO A 320 10.48 26.44 16.43
CA PRO A 320 9.81 27.61 17.00
C PRO A 320 9.43 28.66 15.94
N GLY A 321 8.16 29.09 15.92
CA GLY A 321 7.74 30.35 15.29
C GLY A 321 6.94 30.27 13.99
N ILE A 322 6.56 29.08 13.50
CA ILE A 322 5.70 28.93 12.32
C ILE A 322 4.28 28.56 12.76
N SER A 323 3.26 29.29 12.29
CA SER A 323 1.87 28.97 12.65
C SER A 323 1.40 27.73 11.87
N PRO A 324 0.82 26.72 12.54
CA PRO A 324 0.42 25.50 11.84
C PRO A 324 -0.68 25.70 10.78
N LYS A 325 -1.50 26.76 10.92
CA LYS A 325 -2.52 27.18 9.94
C LYS A 325 -2.00 27.55 8.55
N GLN A 326 -0.72 27.91 8.41
CA GLN A 326 -0.11 28.24 7.12
C GLN A 326 0.53 27.02 6.42
N GLN A 327 0.47 25.83 7.05
CA GLN A 327 1.21 24.63 6.64
C GLN A 327 0.33 23.58 5.95
N GLN A 328 -0.91 23.91 5.59
CA GLN A 328 -1.86 22.99 4.97
C GLN A 328 -1.34 22.50 3.60
N GLN A 329 -1.36 21.18 3.39
CA GLN A 329 -0.94 20.49 2.15
C GLN A 329 0.55 20.62 1.82
N PRO A 330 1.44 20.04 2.64
CA PRO A 330 2.86 20.02 2.35
C PRO A 330 3.13 19.28 1.03
N ARG A 331 4.04 19.80 0.19
CA ARG A 331 4.57 19.12 -1.00
C ARG A 331 6.09 19.14 -0.96
N MET A 332 6.72 17.99 -1.23
CA MET A 332 8.18 17.88 -1.29
C MET A 332 8.65 17.58 -2.70
N TYR A 333 9.78 18.19 -3.05
CA TYR A 333 10.50 17.95 -4.29
C TYR A 333 11.95 17.67 -3.94
N MET A 334 12.57 16.66 -4.54
CA MET A 334 14.00 16.40 -4.45
C MET A 334 14.58 16.49 -5.86
N SER A 335 15.43 17.49 -6.11
CA SER A 335 16.13 17.64 -7.38
C SER A 335 17.54 17.05 -7.33
N ILE A 336 17.92 16.30 -8.36
CA ILE A 336 19.21 15.63 -8.50
C ILE A 336 19.86 16.06 -9.82
N GLY A 337 21.03 16.71 -9.76
CA GLY A 337 21.74 17.26 -10.91
C GLY A 337 22.80 18.30 -10.50
N PRO A 338 23.22 19.20 -11.40
CA PRO A 338 22.99 19.14 -12.85
C PRO A 338 23.81 18.05 -13.55
N TYR A 339 23.37 17.69 -14.74
CA TYR A 339 24.08 16.85 -15.71
C TYR A 339 24.03 17.45 -17.12
N ASP A 340 25.17 17.56 -17.78
CA ASP A 340 25.19 17.80 -19.22
C ASP A 340 25.17 16.46 -19.94
N MET A 341 24.21 16.26 -20.86
CA MET A 341 24.05 15.03 -21.62
C MET A 341 24.05 15.30 -23.13
N GLU A 342 24.98 14.68 -23.83
CA GLU A 342 24.99 14.60 -25.28
C GLU A 342 24.14 13.41 -25.76
N PHE A 343 23.84 13.37 -27.06
CA PHE A 343 23.13 12.26 -27.66
C PHE A 343 23.90 10.94 -27.46
N GLY A 344 23.20 9.91 -26.97
CA GLY A 344 23.74 8.59 -26.65
C GLY A 344 24.32 8.47 -25.24
N ASP A 345 24.45 9.57 -24.49
CA ASP A 345 24.91 9.53 -23.11
C ASP A 345 23.92 8.80 -22.20
N THR A 346 24.46 8.20 -21.14
CA THR A 346 23.70 7.45 -20.13
C THR A 346 23.98 8.01 -18.74
N LEU A 347 23.07 7.84 -17.80
CA LEU A 347 23.20 8.18 -16.38
C LEU A 347 22.49 7.10 -15.53
N ASN A 348 22.97 6.84 -14.31
CA ASN A 348 22.24 6.04 -13.34
C ASN A 348 21.94 6.84 -12.07
N LEU A 349 20.69 6.73 -11.60
CA LEU A 349 20.23 7.19 -10.30
C LEU A 349 19.59 6.02 -9.57
N VAL A 350 19.87 5.87 -8.28
CA VAL A 350 19.34 4.78 -7.47
C VAL A 350 18.63 5.37 -6.27
N ILE A 351 17.33 5.08 -6.21
CA ILE A 351 16.40 5.64 -5.24
C ILE A 351 15.91 4.52 -4.31
N PHE A 352 15.86 4.85 -3.04
CA PHE A 352 15.25 4.06 -1.99
C PHE A 352 13.79 4.47 -1.83
N TYR A 353 12.93 3.47 -1.69
CA TYR A 353 11.54 3.60 -1.29
C TYR A 353 11.34 2.73 -0.05
N GLY A 354 10.87 3.28 1.07
CA GLY A 354 10.72 2.44 2.26
C GLY A 354 9.84 3.04 3.34
N VAL A 355 9.54 2.19 4.32
CA VAL A 355 8.60 2.50 5.41
C VAL A 355 9.22 2.07 6.73
N GLY A 356 9.28 2.99 7.69
CA GLY A 356 9.69 2.71 9.05
C GLY A 356 8.50 2.80 10.00
N ALA A 357 8.35 1.83 10.90
CA ALA A 357 7.22 1.81 11.83
C ALA A 357 7.47 0.86 13.00
N ARG A 358 6.75 1.06 14.10
CA ARG A 358 6.59 0.06 15.16
C ARG A 358 5.74 -1.11 14.68
N SER A 359 5.84 -2.25 15.35
CA SER A 359 4.93 -3.37 15.09
C SER A 359 3.53 -3.03 15.58
N THR A 360 2.51 -3.60 14.94
CA THR A 360 1.12 -3.34 15.33
C THR A 360 0.80 -3.87 16.73
N GLU A 361 1.46 -4.96 17.17
CA GLU A 361 1.35 -5.44 18.55
C GLU A 361 1.82 -4.39 19.55
N GLU A 362 2.98 -3.77 19.31
CA GLU A 362 3.46 -2.66 20.13
C GLU A 362 2.49 -1.47 20.07
N CYS A 363 1.96 -1.13 18.89
CA CYS A 363 0.97 -0.04 18.74
C CYS A 363 -0.31 -0.29 19.53
N ARG A 364 -0.82 -1.52 19.60
CA ARG A 364 -1.98 -1.90 20.44
C ARG A 364 -1.67 -1.81 21.92
N GLU A 365 -0.50 -2.31 22.33
CA GLU A 365 -0.05 -2.26 23.71
C GLU A 365 0.10 -0.81 24.19
N TRP A 366 0.82 0.00 23.43
CA TRP A 366 1.08 1.40 23.76
C TRP A 366 -0.18 2.27 23.64
N GLY A 367 -1.04 1.99 22.66
CA GLY A 367 -2.36 2.59 22.55
C GLY A 367 -3.23 2.36 23.80
N THR A 368 -3.20 1.15 24.34
CA THR A 368 -3.90 0.81 25.59
C THR A 368 -3.30 1.54 26.79
N LYS A 369 -1.97 1.63 26.88
CA LYS A 369 -1.29 2.41 27.94
C LYS A 369 -1.67 3.90 27.86
N TYR A 370 -1.72 4.47 26.66
CA TYR A 370 -2.10 5.86 26.45
C TYR A 370 -3.55 6.12 26.89
N LYS A 371 -4.47 5.25 26.48
CA LYS A 371 -5.87 5.26 26.93
C LYS A 371 -6.03 5.29 28.44
N ASN A 372 -5.25 4.46 29.13
CA ASN A 372 -5.32 4.31 30.58
C ASN A 372 -4.62 5.46 31.35
N GLY A 373 -3.98 6.40 30.64
CA GLY A 373 -3.17 7.46 31.23
C GLY A 373 -1.87 6.96 31.86
N GLU A 374 -1.40 5.78 31.46
CA GLU A 374 -0.14 5.18 31.95
C GLU A 374 1.09 5.80 31.28
N ILE A 375 0.93 6.33 30.07
CA ILE A 375 1.94 7.08 29.34
C ILE A 375 1.42 8.46 28.94
N THR A 376 2.34 9.42 28.82
CA THR A 376 2.05 10.78 28.35
C THR A 376 2.05 10.87 26.82
N SER A 377 1.47 11.95 26.27
CA SER A 377 1.62 12.35 24.87
C SER A 377 3.07 12.37 24.40
N GLN A 378 3.98 12.93 25.21
CA GLN A 378 5.41 12.92 24.88
C GLN A 378 5.96 11.50 24.73
N GLN A 379 5.63 10.59 25.64
CA GLN A 379 6.08 9.19 25.58
C GLN A 379 5.48 8.46 24.38
N LYS A 380 4.22 8.73 24.03
CA LYS A 380 3.57 8.26 22.80
C LYS A 380 4.35 8.71 21.56
N ASN A 381 4.65 10.00 21.47
CA ASN A 381 5.29 10.57 20.28
C ASN A 381 6.74 10.08 20.15
N GLU A 382 7.47 9.92 21.26
CA GLU A 382 8.79 9.28 21.27
C GLU A 382 8.74 7.81 20.80
N PHE A 383 7.69 7.06 21.18
CA PHE A 383 7.48 5.70 20.72
C PHE A 383 7.23 5.62 19.20
N LEU A 384 6.37 6.49 18.67
CA LEU A 384 6.06 6.57 17.24
C LEU A 384 7.26 7.06 16.42
N ARG A 385 7.99 8.09 16.90
CA ARG A 385 9.21 8.62 16.27
C ARG A 385 10.31 7.58 16.06
N TRP A 386 10.26 6.45 16.76
CA TRP A 386 11.14 5.32 16.45
C TRP A 386 11.01 4.82 15.00
N GLY A 387 9.83 4.97 14.37
CA GLY A 387 9.62 4.66 12.96
C GLY A 387 10.57 5.43 12.03
N ARG A 388 10.92 6.68 12.36
CA ARG A 388 11.96 7.43 11.64
C ARG A 388 13.34 6.76 11.74
N LEU A 389 13.72 6.31 12.92
CA LEU A 389 15.00 5.61 13.13
C LEU A 389 15.04 4.30 12.33
N ASP A 390 13.95 3.54 12.36
CA ASP A 390 13.80 2.31 11.56
C ASP A 390 13.94 2.58 10.05
N LEU A 391 13.28 3.63 9.54
CA LEU A 391 13.40 4.07 8.16
C LEU A 391 14.85 4.40 7.77
N PHE A 392 15.57 5.12 8.62
CA PHE A 392 16.97 5.51 8.36
C PHE A 392 17.92 4.30 8.39
N ASN A 393 17.66 3.34 9.28
CA ASN A 393 18.37 2.08 9.32
C ASN A 393 18.10 1.25 8.05
N LYS A 394 16.87 1.26 7.53
CA LYS A 394 16.49 0.61 6.26
C LYS A 394 17.21 1.24 5.07
N LEU A 395 17.25 2.57 4.96
CA LEU A 395 18.02 3.25 3.92
C LEU A 395 19.52 2.88 4.01
N SER A 396 20.09 2.86 5.21
CA SER A 396 21.49 2.48 5.42
C SER A 396 21.76 1.04 4.96
N ARG A 397 20.86 0.10 5.26
CA ARG A 397 20.92 -1.29 4.76
C ARG A 397 20.80 -1.34 3.24
N ALA A 398 19.89 -0.59 2.64
CA ALA A 398 19.70 -0.53 1.20
C ALA A 398 20.94 -0.03 0.47
N LYS A 399 21.64 0.98 1.03
CA LYS A 399 22.93 1.47 0.52
C LYS A 399 24.00 0.38 0.55
N GLN A 400 24.15 -0.30 1.69
CA GLN A 400 25.11 -1.43 1.81
C GLN A 400 24.78 -2.56 0.83
N LEU A 401 23.49 -2.86 0.66
CA LEU A 401 23.05 -3.88 -0.29
C LEU A 401 23.39 -3.49 -1.72
N TRP A 402 23.16 -2.23 -2.11
CA TRP A 402 23.52 -1.70 -3.43
C TRP A 402 25.04 -1.71 -3.66
N GLU A 403 25.83 -1.29 -2.69
CA GLU A 403 27.31 -1.33 -2.75
C GLU A 403 27.84 -2.77 -2.92
N ASN A 404 27.15 -3.74 -2.32
CA ASN A 404 27.38 -5.17 -2.51
C ASN A 404 26.74 -5.73 -3.79
N LYS A 405 26.36 -4.88 -4.73
CA LYS A 405 25.77 -5.23 -6.04
C LYS A 405 24.48 -6.04 -5.91
N LEU A 406 23.66 -5.69 -4.92
CA LEU A 406 22.41 -6.38 -4.59
C LEU A 406 22.57 -7.87 -4.29
N ASN A 407 23.81 -8.30 -3.96
CA ASN A 407 24.10 -9.68 -3.66
C ASN A 407 23.61 -10.01 -2.25
N VAL A 408 22.32 -10.31 -2.14
CA VAL A 408 21.79 -11.10 -1.03
C VAL A 408 22.31 -12.52 -1.23
N SER A 409 22.98 -13.12 -0.24
CA SER A 409 23.47 -14.49 -0.39
C SER A 409 22.34 -15.40 -0.90
N LYS A 410 22.56 -16.05 -2.05
CA LYS A 410 21.58 -16.96 -2.66
C LYS A 410 21.18 -18.02 -1.61
N GLY A 411 19.90 -18.08 -1.26
CA GLY A 411 19.37 -19.03 -0.26
C GLY A 411 19.33 -18.55 1.19
N LEU A 412 19.30 -17.23 1.44
CA LEU A 412 19.10 -16.70 2.80
C LEU A 412 17.75 -17.11 3.41
N ASN A 413 16.69 -17.16 2.60
CA ASN A 413 15.39 -17.66 3.02
C ASN A 413 15.06 -18.98 2.32
N PRO A 414 14.33 -19.88 2.99
CA PRO A 414 13.70 -21.00 2.31
C PRO A 414 12.67 -20.50 1.31
N VAL A 415 12.42 -21.27 0.25
CA VAL A 415 11.30 -21.01 -0.66
C VAL A 415 9.97 -21.22 0.08
N PRO A 416 8.91 -20.46 -0.22
CA PRO A 416 7.59 -20.75 0.32
C PRO A 416 7.10 -22.13 -0.13
N PRO A 417 6.16 -22.76 0.58
CA PRO A 417 5.49 -23.97 0.11
C PRO A 417 4.95 -23.79 -1.31
N ALA A 418 5.19 -24.76 -2.19
CA ALA A 418 4.77 -24.67 -3.60
C ALA A 418 3.25 -24.77 -3.78
N SER A 419 2.57 -25.43 -2.84
CA SER A 419 1.12 -25.45 -2.76
C SER A 419 0.64 -25.42 -1.31
N ILE A 420 -0.48 -24.73 -1.10
CA ILE A 420 -1.23 -24.74 0.16
C ILE A 420 -2.72 -24.99 -0.12
N SER A 421 -3.40 -25.58 0.85
CA SER A 421 -4.84 -25.72 0.83
C SER A 421 -5.46 -25.50 2.21
N ALA A 422 -6.62 -24.86 2.22
CA ALA A 422 -7.46 -24.69 3.41
C ALA A 422 -8.84 -25.31 3.14
N VAL A 423 -9.30 -26.16 4.07
CA VAL A 423 -10.60 -26.82 4.01
C VAL A 423 -11.38 -26.51 5.28
N SER A 424 -12.44 -25.76 5.11
CA SER A 424 -13.34 -25.32 6.16
C SER A 424 -14.20 -26.49 6.67
N GLY A 425 -14.26 -26.66 7.99
CA GLY A 425 -15.07 -27.68 8.66
C GLY A 425 -15.88 -27.10 9.83
N PRO A 426 -16.82 -27.87 10.41
CA PRO A 426 -17.73 -27.38 11.43
C PRO A 426 -17.04 -27.08 12.77
N GLY A 427 -16.44 -25.90 12.90
CA GLY A 427 -15.65 -25.48 14.06
C GLY A 427 -14.15 -25.75 13.91
N TYR A 428 -13.65 -25.96 12.70
CA TYR A 428 -12.22 -26.05 12.43
C TYR A 428 -11.89 -25.62 11.00
N VAL A 429 -10.62 -25.34 10.72
CA VAL A 429 -10.07 -25.26 9.36
C VAL A 429 -8.88 -26.22 9.25
N GLU A 430 -8.89 -27.10 8.26
CA GLU A 430 -7.78 -28.00 7.98
C GLU A 430 -6.85 -27.39 6.93
N LEU A 431 -5.59 -27.19 7.29
CA LEU A 431 -4.55 -26.65 6.43
C LEU A 431 -3.61 -27.76 5.99
N ASN A 432 -3.26 -27.80 4.71
CA ASN A 432 -2.27 -28.74 4.17
C ASN A 432 -1.36 -28.02 3.19
N TRP A 433 -0.08 -28.39 3.16
CA TRP A 433 0.90 -27.77 2.26
C TRP A 433 1.95 -28.76 1.76
N GLU A 434 2.59 -28.42 0.65
CA GLU A 434 3.71 -29.21 0.13
C GLU A 434 4.99 -29.00 0.97
N PRO A 435 5.76 -30.09 1.23
CA PRO A 435 7.00 -29.98 1.97
C PRO A 435 8.06 -29.18 1.20
N VAL A 436 8.74 -28.29 1.91
CA VAL A 436 9.86 -27.49 1.39
C VAL A 436 11.18 -28.18 1.71
N ALA A 437 12.06 -28.30 0.71
CA ALA A 437 13.39 -28.88 0.89
C ALA A 437 14.23 -28.04 1.86
N ASN A 438 14.92 -28.72 2.79
CA ASN A 438 15.74 -28.12 3.87
C ASN A 438 14.97 -27.28 4.90
N ALA A 439 13.63 -27.27 4.87
CA ALA A 439 12.85 -26.70 5.96
C ALA A 439 12.98 -27.59 7.22
N VAL A 440 13.22 -26.96 8.36
CA VAL A 440 13.23 -27.62 9.69
C VAL A 440 11.88 -27.48 10.41
N GLY A 441 10.96 -26.70 9.85
CA GLY A 441 9.59 -26.57 10.30
C GLY A 441 8.83 -25.51 9.51
N TYR A 442 7.58 -25.27 9.91
CA TYR A 442 6.69 -24.29 9.31
C TYR A 442 6.03 -23.42 10.38
N ASN A 443 5.92 -22.13 10.09
CA ASN A 443 5.13 -21.21 10.90
C ASN A 443 3.79 -20.96 10.21
N LEU A 444 2.73 -20.97 11.01
CA LEU A 444 1.38 -20.74 10.53
C LEU A 444 0.83 -19.48 11.17
N TYR A 445 0.21 -18.67 10.34
CA TYR A 445 -0.37 -17.40 10.74
C TYR A 445 -1.83 -17.32 10.31
N ARG A 446 -2.65 -16.58 11.06
CA ARG A 446 -4.10 -16.47 10.80
C ARG A 446 -4.64 -15.08 11.01
N ALA A 447 -5.21 -14.47 9.97
CA ALA A 447 -6.01 -13.25 10.07
C ALA A 447 -7.51 -13.55 10.20
N ILE A 448 -8.27 -12.57 10.73
CA ILE A 448 -9.72 -12.67 10.97
C ILE A 448 -10.43 -11.53 10.25
N GLY A 449 -11.42 -11.86 9.43
CA GLY A 449 -12.34 -10.92 8.77
C GLY A 449 -11.79 -10.23 7.54
N VAL A 450 -10.53 -9.80 7.59
CA VAL A 450 -9.88 -9.03 6.51
C VAL A 450 -8.86 -9.90 5.77
N GLN A 451 -9.01 -10.00 4.45
CA GLN A 451 -8.13 -10.78 3.58
C GLN A 451 -6.71 -10.22 3.56
N ASP A 452 -6.57 -8.91 3.39
CA ASP A 452 -5.29 -8.23 3.26
C ASP A 452 -4.84 -7.59 4.57
N SER A 453 -5.13 -8.27 5.69
CA SER A 453 -4.58 -7.81 6.96
C SER A 453 -3.05 -7.78 6.87
N VAL A 454 -2.45 -6.68 7.32
CA VAL A 454 -1.00 -6.53 7.47
C VAL A 454 -0.47 -7.61 8.44
N ILE A 455 -1.34 -8.08 9.34
CA ILE A 455 -0.97 -8.94 10.45
C ILE A 455 -1.78 -10.22 10.41
N TYR A 456 -1.07 -11.30 10.15
CA TYR A 456 -1.55 -12.61 10.50
C TYR A 456 -0.82 -12.98 11.79
N PRO A 457 -1.48 -12.99 12.97
CA PRO A 457 -0.87 -13.51 14.19
C PRO A 457 -0.37 -14.93 14.01
N LEU A 458 0.80 -15.22 14.58
CA LEU A 458 1.36 -16.57 14.63
C LEU A 458 0.44 -17.45 15.50
N ILE A 459 -0.08 -18.52 14.92
CA ILE A 459 -0.92 -19.51 15.63
C ILE A 459 -0.17 -20.81 15.91
N GLN A 460 0.89 -21.10 15.16
CA GLN A 460 1.74 -22.26 15.36
C GLN A 460 3.16 -21.95 14.91
N GLU A 461 4.13 -22.16 15.81
CA GLU A 461 5.56 -22.00 15.52
C GLU A 461 6.21 -23.36 15.23
N LYS A 462 7.07 -23.42 14.20
CA LYS A 462 7.97 -24.54 13.87
C LYS A 462 7.31 -25.93 13.88
N LEU A 463 6.13 -26.05 13.26
CA LEU A 463 5.49 -27.34 13.03
C LEU A 463 6.33 -28.18 12.07
N ILE A 464 6.53 -29.47 12.34
CA ILE A 464 7.35 -30.35 11.48
C ILE A 464 6.47 -31.00 10.40
N GLU A 465 5.21 -31.22 10.74
CA GLU A 465 4.18 -31.77 9.88
C GLU A 465 3.84 -30.82 8.72
N THR A 466 3.17 -31.36 7.72
CA THR A 466 2.70 -30.63 6.51
C THR A 466 1.18 -30.45 6.50
N SER A 467 0.57 -30.59 7.68
CA SER A 467 -0.86 -30.44 7.91
C SER A 467 -1.10 -29.88 9.30
N TYR A 468 -2.09 -29.02 9.45
CA TYR A 468 -2.51 -28.45 10.74
C TYR A 468 -4.03 -28.28 10.78
N ARG A 469 -4.63 -28.70 11.88
CA ARG A 469 -6.05 -28.50 12.15
C ARG A 469 -6.22 -27.35 13.13
N ASP A 470 -6.69 -26.22 12.64
CA ASP A 470 -7.02 -25.06 13.45
C ASP A 470 -8.41 -25.23 14.08
N GLU A 471 -8.47 -25.53 15.38
CA GLU A 471 -9.72 -25.66 16.15
C GLU A 471 -10.05 -24.40 16.96
N ASP A 472 -9.13 -23.43 17.04
CA ASP A 472 -9.33 -22.18 17.80
C ASP A 472 -10.09 -21.14 16.94
N VAL A 473 -11.17 -21.58 16.32
CA VAL A 473 -11.94 -20.78 15.37
C VAL A 473 -13.38 -20.64 15.80
N ASN A 474 -13.95 -19.46 15.52
CA ASN A 474 -15.33 -19.12 15.82
C ASN A 474 -16.19 -19.34 14.57
N ARG A 475 -17.35 -19.98 14.78
CA ARG A 475 -18.30 -20.23 13.69
C ARG A 475 -18.83 -18.90 13.12
N GLY A 476 -18.93 -18.85 11.80
CA GLY A 476 -19.38 -17.64 11.09
C GLY A 476 -18.32 -16.54 10.97
N PHE A 477 -17.14 -16.71 11.56
CA PHE A 477 -16.01 -15.81 11.33
C PHE A 477 -15.31 -16.26 10.05
N ASP A 478 -14.74 -15.27 9.36
CA ASP A 478 -13.99 -15.48 8.14
C ASP A 478 -12.51 -15.47 8.51
N TYR A 479 -11.77 -16.49 8.10
CA TYR A 479 -10.35 -16.63 8.41
C TYR A 479 -9.52 -16.69 7.13
N TYR A 480 -8.29 -16.20 7.25
CA TYR A 480 -7.29 -16.27 6.20
C TYR A 480 -6.00 -16.78 6.83
N TYR A 481 -5.21 -17.55 6.07
CA TYR A 481 -4.01 -18.22 6.57
C TYR A 481 -2.78 -17.93 5.71
N ASN A 482 -1.62 -17.81 6.38
CA ASN A 482 -0.30 -17.77 5.75
C ASN A 482 0.55 -18.91 6.30
N ILE A 483 1.36 -19.54 5.46
CA ILE A 483 2.24 -20.64 5.86
C ILE A 483 3.66 -20.34 5.36
N THR A 484 4.63 -20.22 6.27
CA THR A 484 6.03 -20.02 5.92
C THR A 484 6.86 -21.26 6.22
N ALA A 485 7.86 -21.52 5.39
CA ALA A 485 8.90 -22.49 5.70
C ALA A 485 9.98 -21.83 6.55
N VAL A 486 10.58 -22.59 7.47
CA VAL A 486 11.68 -22.15 8.33
C VAL A 486 12.90 -23.02 8.05
N ASP A 487 14.06 -22.42 7.81
CA ASP A 487 15.31 -23.15 7.57
C ASP A 487 16.09 -23.46 8.87
N VAL A 488 17.23 -24.16 8.74
CA VAL A 488 18.10 -24.52 9.87
C VAL A 488 18.70 -23.32 10.61
N ASN A 489 18.79 -22.16 9.94
CA ASN A 489 19.29 -20.92 10.54
C ASN A 489 18.17 -20.15 11.27
N GLY A 490 16.93 -20.62 11.17
CA GLY A 490 15.75 -19.96 11.71
C GLY A 490 15.21 -18.86 10.80
N THR A 491 15.67 -18.78 9.54
CA THR A 491 15.16 -17.83 8.56
C THR A 491 13.86 -18.34 7.95
N GLU A 492 12.92 -17.42 7.73
CA GLU A 492 11.58 -17.74 7.23
C GLU A 492 11.39 -17.30 5.77
N SER A 493 10.59 -18.07 5.02
CA SER A 493 10.09 -17.62 3.72
C SER A 493 9.11 -16.46 3.89
N SER A 494 8.87 -15.67 2.84
CA SER A 494 7.85 -14.60 2.90
C SER A 494 6.46 -15.14 3.21
N GLN A 495 5.73 -14.42 4.07
CA GLN A 495 4.33 -14.69 4.42
C GLN A 495 3.35 -14.38 3.28
N TYR A 496 3.77 -13.69 2.22
CA TYR A 496 2.89 -13.25 1.15
C TYR A 496 2.57 -14.36 0.15
N TRP A 497 3.56 -15.17 -0.22
CA TRP A 497 3.42 -16.12 -1.31
C TRP A 497 2.41 -17.23 -0.99
N ALA A 498 2.52 -17.81 0.21
CA ALA A 498 1.66 -18.89 0.65
C ALA A 498 0.55 -18.35 1.58
N ARG A 499 -0.21 -17.36 1.08
CA ARG A 499 -1.33 -16.72 1.77
C ARG A 499 -2.65 -17.00 1.06
N THR A 500 -3.70 -17.34 1.81
CA THR A 500 -5.05 -17.49 1.22
C THR A 500 -5.65 -16.13 0.87
N SER A 501 -6.04 -15.95 -0.40
CA SER A 501 -6.80 -14.77 -0.89
C SER A 501 -8.32 -14.97 -0.82
N ARG A 502 -8.79 -16.10 -0.30
CA ARG A 502 -10.21 -16.40 -0.13
C ARG A 502 -10.49 -16.77 1.31
N LYS A 503 -11.61 -16.29 1.83
CA LYS A 503 -12.07 -16.63 3.17
C LYS A 503 -12.26 -18.13 3.35
N SER A 504 -11.70 -18.65 4.43
CA SER A 504 -12.13 -19.91 5.04
C SER A 504 -13.24 -19.56 6.02
N ALA A 505 -14.49 -19.79 5.61
CA ALA A 505 -15.65 -19.53 6.46
C ALA A 505 -15.89 -20.76 7.31
N VAL A 506 -15.91 -20.64 8.63
CA VAL A 506 -16.13 -21.81 9.51
C VAL A 506 -17.62 -22.13 9.53
N PRO A 507 -18.09 -23.16 8.78
CA PRO A 507 -19.50 -23.44 8.68
C PRO A 507 -20.06 -23.88 10.03
N ARG A 508 -21.36 -23.71 10.17
CA ARG A 508 -22.13 -24.37 11.23
C ARG A 508 -22.82 -25.57 10.62
N THR A 509 -22.82 -26.71 11.29
CA THR A 509 -23.69 -27.83 10.88
C THR A 509 -25.15 -27.42 11.03
N ALA A 510 -25.98 -27.75 10.05
CA ALA A 510 -27.43 -27.63 10.17
C ALA A 510 -27.94 -28.35 11.43
N LEU A 511 -28.88 -27.73 12.15
CA LEU A 511 -29.43 -28.31 13.38
C LEU A 511 -30.59 -29.28 13.11
N GLY A 512 -31.04 -29.39 11.86
CA GLY A 512 -32.22 -30.15 11.48
C GLY A 512 -33.53 -29.50 11.94
N ASP A 513 -34.64 -30.02 11.41
CA ASP A 513 -35.97 -29.42 11.59
C ASP A 513 -36.49 -29.46 13.04
N ASP A 514 -36.00 -30.38 13.87
CA ASP A 514 -36.43 -30.50 15.27
C ASP A 514 -35.91 -29.36 16.16
N ASN A 515 -34.96 -28.56 15.67
CA ASN A 515 -34.27 -27.51 16.43
C ASN A 515 -34.55 -26.10 15.89
N LEU A 516 -35.67 -25.89 15.19
CA LEU A 516 -36.05 -24.58 14.63
C LEU A 516 -36.14 -23.43 15.66
N SER A 517 -36.29 -23.74 16.95
CA SER A 517 -36.27 -22.73 18.03
C SER A 517 -34.89 -22.12 18.27
N GLU A 518 -33.81 -22.75 17.79
CA GLU A 518 -32.43 -22.28 17.94
C GLU A 518 -32.01 -21.26 16.86
N VAL A 519 -32.85 -21.10 15.82
CA VAL A 519 -32.63 -20.15 14.74
C VAL A 519 -32.62 -18.72 15.29
N ARG A 520 -31.55 -17.99 15.00
CA ARG A 520 -31.36 -16.62 15.47
C ARG A 520 -30.58 -15.80 14.46
N VAL A 521 -30.72 -14.49 14.57
CA VAL A 521 -29.89 -13.52 13.84
C VAL A 521 -28.74 -13.09 14.74
N VAL A 522 -27.52 -13.06 14.20
CA VAL A 522 -26.31 -12.68 14.92
C VAL A 522 -25.47 -11.73 14.04
N PRO A 523 -25.04 -10.56 14.53
CA PRO A 523 -25.33 -10.01 15.86
C PRO A 523 -26.77 -9.52 16.00
N ASN A 524 -27.29 -9.50 17.23
CA ASN A 524 -28.60 -8.95 17.54
C ASN A 524 -28.58 -8.32 18.96
N PRO A 525 -28.67 -6.98 19.08
CA PRO A 525 -28.82 -6.01 18.00
C PRO A 525 -27.55 -5.94 17.12
N PHE A 526 -27.74 -5.74 15.81
CA PHE A 526 -26.69 -5.28 14.92
C PHE A 526 -26.47 -3.78 15.13
N SER A 527 -25.23 -3.33 15.10
CA SER A 527 -24.85 -1.93 15.28
C SER A 527 -23.71 -1.55 14.36
N TYR A 528 -23.93 -0.65 13.41
CA TYR A 528 -22.91 -0.20 12.47
C TYR A 528 -21.68 0.43 13.17
N ASP A 529 -21.92 1.30 14.16
CA ASP A 529 -20.87 2.06 14.87
C ASP A 529 -19.96 1.26 15.82
N LYS A 530 -20.20 -0.04 16.02
CA LYS A 530 -19.41 -0.84 16.96
C LYS A 530 -18.38 -1.70 16.24
N SER A 531 -17.20 -1.12 15.99
CA SER A 531 -16.01 -1.89 15.62
C SER A 531 -15.67 -2.90 16.73
N GLY A 532 -15.79 -4.19 16.41
CA GLY A 532 -15.29 -5.32 17.21
C GLY A 532 -16.02 -5.67 18.52
N LYS A 533 -16.78 -4.77 19.15
CA LYS A 533 -17.55 -5.10 20.39
C LYS A 533 -18.99 -5.47 20.09
N GLY A 534 -19.18 -6.74 19.70
CA GLY A 534 -20.50 -7.36 19.50
C GLY A 534 -20.83 -7.74 18.06
N ASN A 535 -19.99 -7.34 17.08
CA ASN A 535 -20.11 -7.70 15.66
C ASN A 535 -18.97 -8.65 15.22
N TYR A 536 -18.99 -9.08 13.95
CA TYR A 536 -17.91 -9.85 13.34
C TYR A 536 -16.67 -8.96 13.10
N PRO A 537 -15.47 -9.35 13.58
CA PRO A 537 -14.25 -8.59 13.33
C PRO A 537 -13.99 -8.41 11.83
N GLY A 538 -13.61 -7.19 11.43
CA GLY A 538 -13.27 -6.84 10.05
C GLY A 538 -14.42 -6.97 9.04
N GLN A 539 -15.66 -7.08 9.52
CA GLN A 539 -16.86 -7.32 8.69
C GLN A 539 -18.06 -6.49 9.19
N LYS A 540 -17.97 -5.15 9.03
CA LYS A 540 -18.92 -4.13 9.49
C LYS A 540 -20.39 -4.42 9.17
N ASP A 541 -20.67 -4.90 7.95
CA ASP A 541 -22.04 -5.15 7.48
C ASP A 541 -22.50 -6.61 7.63
N LYS A 542 -21.75 -7.46 8.32
CA LYS A 542 -22.10 -8.88 8.39
C LYS A 542 -23.19 -9.17 9.41
N ILE A 543 -24.25 -9.81 8.92
CA ILE A 543 -25.29 -10.44 9.72
C ILE A 543 -25.49 -11.87 9.23
N LEU A 544 -25.58 -12.80 10.19
CA LEU A 544 -25.86 -14.21 9.92
C LEU A 544 -27.21 -14.61 10.49
N PHE A 545 -28.00 -15.33 9.71
CA PHE A 545 -28.98 -16.28 10.23
C PHE A 545 -28.23 -17.54 10.65
N ALA A 546 -28.30 -17.91 11.92
CA ALA A 546 -27.55 -19.03 12.48
C ALA A 546 -28.48 -20.04 13.16
N GLY A 547 -28.11 -21.32 13.10
CA GLY A 547 -28.92 -22.43 13.59
C GLY A 547 -29.96 -22.92 12.59
N LEU A 548 -29.74 -22.69 11.29
CA LEU A 548 -30.65 -23.12 10.22
C LEU A 548 -30.82 -24.65 10.19
N PRO A 549 -31.98 -25.16 9.75
CA PRO A 549 -32.27 -26.60 9.70
C PRO A 549 -31.57 -27.32 8.53
N GLY A 550 -30.87 -26.61 7.63
CA GLY A 550 -30.45 -27.07 6.31
C GLY A 550 -31.27 -26.33 5.24
N PRO A 551 -31.56 -26.94 4.07
CA PRO A 551 -32.27 -26.26 3.00
C PRO A 551 -33.58 -25.64 3.47
N CYS A 552 -33.70 -24.33 3.34
CA CYS A 552 -34.80 -23.54 3.89
C CYS A 552 -35.04 -22.26 3.08
N ARG A 553 -36.16 -21.61 3.37
CA ARG A 553 -36.49 -20.27 2.85
C ARG A 553 -36.53 -19.29 4.02
N ILE A 554 -35.76 -18.22 3.92
CA ILE A 554 -35.69 -17.15 4.92
C ILE A 554 -36.41 -15.93 4.33
N THR A 555 -37.50 -15.49 4.95
CA THR A 555 -38.20 -14.27 4.55
C THR A 555 -38.04 -13.21 5.62
N ILE A 556 -37.67 -11.99 5.23
CA ILE A 556 -37.40 -10.87 6.12
C ILE A 556 -38.49 -9.82 5.91
N PHE A 557 -39.06 -9.33 7.01
CA PHE A 557 -40.17 -8.39 7.02
C PHE A 557 -39.88 -7.16 7.87
N THR A 558 -40.53 -6.05 7.52
CA THR A 558 -40.72 -4.92 8.45
C THR A 558 -41.74 -5.31 9.54
N VAL A 559 -41.80 -4.54 10.64
CA VAL A 559 -42.85 -4.74 11.66
C VAL A 559 -44.28 -4.55 11.15
N SER A 560 -44.45 -3.86 10.01
CA SER A 560 -45.74 -3.68 9.34
C SER A 560 -46.14 -4.88 8.48
N GLY A 561 -45.24 -5.84 8.27
CA GLY A 561 -45.46 -7.05 7.46
C GLY A 561 -45.05 -6.92 5.99
N ASP A 562 -44.36 -5.84 5.61
CA ASP A 562 -43.83 -5.68 4.25
C ASP A 562 -42.59 -6.55 4.06
N ILE A 563 -42.47 -7.23 2.92
CA ILE A 563 -41.30 -8.05 2.59
C ILE A 563 -40.13 -7.14 2.26
N VAL A 564 -39.05 -7.31 3.01
CA VAL A 564 -37.76 -6.65 2.80
C VAL A 564 -36.91 -7.49 1.85
N ASP A 565 -36.79 -8.79 2.11
CA ASP A 565 -35.97 -9.70 1.32
C ASP A 565 -36.43 -11.17 1.48
N VAL A 566 -36.09 -12.01 0.50
CA VAL A 566 -36.34 -13.46 0.49
C VAL A 566 -35.05 -14.15 0.06
N ILE A 567 -34.51 -14.99 0.95
CA ILE A 567 -33.29 -15.76 0.71
C ILE A 567 -33.66 -17.23 0.58
N GLU A 568 -33.28 -17.83 -0.55
CA GLU A 568 -33.39 -19.26 -0.80
C GLU A 568 -32.08 -19.93 -0.38
N HIS A 569 -32.08 -20.56 0.79
CA HIS A 569 -30.92 -21.28 1.31
C HIS A 569 -31.02 -22.74 0.88
N ASP A 570 -30.24 -23.14 -0.12
CA ASP A 570 -30.28 -24.48 -0.73
C ASP A 570 -29.12 -25.40 -0.30
N THR A 571 -28.35 -24.99 0.71
CA THR A 571 -27.21 -25.75 1.21
C THR A 571 -27.57 -26.52 2.50
N THR A 572 -26.68 -27.40 2.94
CA THR A 572 -26.81 -28.12 4.22
C THR A 572 -26.15 -27.37 5.37
N GLU A 573 -25.81 -26.10 5.18
CA GLU A 573 -25.16 -25.29 6.21
C GLU A 573 -26.19 -24.80 7.24
N GLY A 574 -25.74 -24.60 8.47
CA GLY A 574 -26.54 -24.07 9.57
C GLY A 574 -26.47 -22.55 9.67
N ILE A 575 -25.90 -21.87 8.66
CA ILE A 575 -25.72 -20.42 8.60
C ILE A 575 -26.04 -19.87 7.21
N GLU A 576 -26.52 -18.63 7.14
CA GLU A 576 -26.71 -17.86 5.91
C GLU A 576 -26.36 -16.39 6.17
N GLU A 577 -25.56 -15.79 5.30
CA GLU A 577 -25.17 -14.38 5.41
C GLU A 577 -26.17 -13.48 4.68
N TRP A 578 -26.64 -12.42 5.33
CA TRP A 578 -27.50 -11.42 4.71
C TRP A 578 -26.79 -10.07 4.58
N LYS A 579 -26.68 -9.59 3.34
CA LYS A 579 -26.01 -8.32 2.98
C LYS A 579 -26.74 -7.06 3.45
N GLN A 580 -27.88 -7.19 4.14
CA GLN A 580 -28.71 -6.06 4.58
C GLN A 580 -29.22 -5.18 3.43
N ILE A 581 -29.37 -5.80 2.25
CA ILE A 581 -29.91 -5.16 1.06
C ILE A 581 -31.30 -5.74 0.84
N SER A 582 -32.29 -4.87 0.65
CA SER A 582 -33.65 -5.27 0.29
C SER A 582 -33.70 -5.81 -1.13
N GLN A 583 -34.79 -6.49 -1.48
CA GLN A 583 -35.08 -6.96 -2.85
C GLN A 583 -35.07 -5.85 -3.92
N TYR A 584 -35.10 -4.57 -3.52
CA TYR A 584 -35.01 -3.40 -4.40
C TYR A 584 -33.60 -2.82 -4.50
N ASN A 585 -32.57 -3.56 -4.07
CA ASN A 585 -31.18 -3.14 -4.05
C ASN A 585 -30.93 -1.86 -3.23
N GLN A 586 -31.69 -1.69 -2.14
CA GLN A 586 -31.52 -0.60 -1.19
C GLN A 586 -31.09 -1.14 0.16
N TYR A 587 -30.09 -0.49 0.75
CA TYR A 587 -29.75 -0.68 2.14
C TYR A 587 -30.96 -0.44 3.05
N ILE A 588 -31.13 -1.31 4.04
CA ILE A 588 -32.20 -1.18 5.03
C ILE A 588 -31.92 -0.07 6.05
N ALA A 589 -32.98 0.48 6.66
CA ALA A 589 -32.88 1.51 7.68
C ALA A 589 -32.77 0.93 9.11
N SER A 590 -32.33 1.73 10.07
CA SER A 590 -32.38 1.39 11.50
C SER A 590 -33.81 1.05 11.92
N GLY A 591 -34.00 -0.06 12.63
CA GLY A 591 -35.34 -0.54 12.98
C GLY A 591 -35.38 -1.98 13.49
N ILE A 592 -36.59 -2.41 13.84
CA ILE A 592 -36.89 -3.80 14.19
C ILE A 592 -37.37 -4.51 12.93
N TYR A 593 -36.82 -5.70 12.69
CA TYR A 593 -37.19 -6.57 11.59
C TYR A 593 -37.64 -7.92 12.13
N ILE A 594 -38.47 -8.61 11.35
CA ILE A 594 -38.98 -9.94 11.64
C ILE A 594 -38.41 -10.89 10.59
N PHE A 595 -37.97 -12.07 11.00
CA PHE A 595 -37.63 -13.13 10.05
C PHE A 595 -38.57 -14.31 10.22
N HIS A 596 -38.82 -15.01 9.12
CA HIS A 596 -39.52 -16.29 9.07
C HIS A 596 -38.65 -17.28 8.33
N VAL A 597 -38.28 -18.40 8.99
CA VAL A 597 -37.55 -19.50 8.35
C VAL A 597 -38.47 -20.68 8.19
N GLU A 598 -38.63 -21.14 6.96
CA GLU A 598 -39.44 -22.30 6.58
C GLU A 598 -38.53 -23.40 6.01
N SER A 599 -38.56 -24.58 6.61
CA SER A 599 -37.77 -25.72 6.12
C SER A 599 -38.32 -26.23 4.78
N LYS A 600 -37.44 -26.42 3.80
CA LYS A 600 -37.81 -27.00 2.49
C LYS A 600 -38.10 -28.50 2.58
N GLU A 601 -37.68 -29.16 3.65
CA GLU A 601 -38.03 -30.54 3.93
C GLU A 601 -39.46 -30.69 4.51
N GLY A 602 -40.17 -29.58 4.74
CA GLY A 602 -41.60 -29.55 5.04
C GLY A 602 -41.97 -29.88 6.49
N LYS A 603 -41.03 -29.85 7.43
CA LYS A 603 -41.27 -30.24 8.83
C LYS A 603 -41.51 -29.09 9.82
N GLY A 604 -41.57 -27.83 9.38
CA GLY A 604 -41.94 -26.71 10.24
C GLY A 604 -41.40 -25.35 9.82
N SER A 605 -41.76 -24.32 10.58
CA SER A 605 -41.19 -22.98 10.44
C SER A 605 -41.04 -22.28 11.78
N THR A 606 -40.20 -21.26 11.81
CA THR A 606 -39.94 -20.44 13.01
C THR A 606 -39.95 -18.96 12.66
N ILE A 607 -40.36 -18.13 13.61
CA ILE A 607 -40.40 -16.68 13.47
C ILE A 607 -39.56 -16.09 14.60
N GLY A 608 -38.72 -15.12 14.25
CA GLY A 608 -37.97 -14.34 15.23
C GLY A 608 -37.88 -12.88 14.85
N LYS A 609 -37.20 -12.10 15.69
CA LYS A 609 -37.01 -10.67 15.47
C LYS A 609 -35.57 -10.27 15.73
N PHE A 610 -35.15 -9.21 15.07
CA PHE A 610 -33.82 -8.65 15.24
C PHE A 610 -33.83 -7.14 15.05
N VAL A 611 -32.79 -6.49 15.53
CA VAL A 611 -32.68 -5.02 15.53
C VAL A 611 -31.47 -4.62 14.71
N ILE A 612 -31.66 -3.64 13.85
CA ILE A 612 -30.62 -2.96 13.08
C ILE A 612 -30.46 -1.55 13.63
N ILE A 613 -29.22 -1.19 13.97
CA ILE A 613 -28.83 0.17 14.37
C ILE A 613 -27.75 0.61 13.38
N ARG A 614 -28.10 1.56 12.52
CA ARG A 614 -27.19 2.32 11.67
C ARG A 614 -27.13 3.76 12.12
#